data_AF-A0A7D7A669-F1
#
_entry.id   AF-A0A7D7A669-F1
#
_cell.length_a   1.000
_cell.length_b   1.000
_cell.length_c   1.000
_cell.angle_alpha   90.00
_cell.angle_beta   90.00
_cell.angle_gamma   90.00
#
_symmetry.space_group_name_H-M   'P 1'
#
loop_
_entity.id
_entity.type
_entity.pdbx_description
1 polymer ?
#
loop_
_entity_poly.entity_id
_entity_poly.type
_entity_poly.pdbx_seq_one_letter_code
_entity_poly.pdbx_strand_id
1 'polypeptide(L)'
;MKKKHISLIFIISLLVFLTCRFSFINIKVSATEKKPEVHFIDVGQSDCALIKNGDENYLIDSGDKTESSKVIKYLKDQGIKKLDFIILTHYHGDHYGGLYDITKNIKTDIVYVPKFYVVEEERVKAIKSLMATNTSFGIIEKGWTYEKGGLSLKVLLPSKPHESLENNNSLVIRGDINKNSYLFMADCEFDEEKELLEMKEIESIDVLKLGHHGLDTSSSEEFLKKVNPKYTVINCDGKESPDKAVIDRLKTLETKILRTDINGNIVFTQK
;
A
#
# COMPACT_ATOMS: atom_id res chain seq x y z
N MET A 1 -56.91 -66.88 0.40
CA MET A 1 -56.77 -65.44 0.76
C MET A 1 -55.31 -65.13 1.01
N LYS A 2 -54.84 -63.93 0.65
CA LYS A 2 -53.46 -63.38 0.79
C LYS A 2 -52.44 -63.83 -0.28
N LYS A 3 -52.27 -63.03 -1.35
CA LYS A 3 -50.97 -62.87 -2.10
C LYS A 3 -50.95 -61.86 -3.26
N LYS A 4 -51.86 -60.88 -3.37
CA LYS A 4 -51.92 -59.97 -4.55
C LYS A 4 -51.61 -58.48 -4.33
N HIS A 5 -51.25 -58.02 -3.13
CA HIS A 5 -51.10 -56.57 -2.87
C HIS A 5 -49.65 -56.07 -2.63
N ILE A 6 -48.62 -56.93 -2.68
CA ILE A 6 -47.25 -56.52 -2.32
C ILE A 6 -46.46 -55.98 -3.54
N SER A 7 -46.78 -56.38 -4.78
CA SER A 7 -46.02 -55.92 -5.97
C SER A 7 -46.37 -54.51 -6.44
N LEU A 8 -47.51 -53.93 -6.06
CA LEU A 8 -47.92 -52.60 -6.56
C LEU A 8 -47.29 -51.44 -5.76
N ILE A 9 -46.96 -51.66 -4.48
CA ILE A 9 -46.35 -50.63 -3.62
C ILE A 9 -44.87 -50.43 -3.95
N PHE A 10 -44.16 -51.49 -4.37
CA PHE A 10 -42.75 -51.39 -4.76
C PHE A 10 -42.52 -50.68 -6.10
N ILE A 11 -43.50 -50.72 -7.02
CA ILE A 11 -43.38 -50.05 -8.33
C ILE A 11 -43.64 -48.53 -8.19
N ILE A 12 -44.49 -48.12 -7.25
CA ILE A 12 -44.75 -46.70 -6.99
C ILE A 12 -43.59 -46.04 -6.22
N SER A 13 -42.89 -46.77 -5.32
CA SER A 13 -41.71 -46.21 -4.65
C SER A 13 -40.50 -46.05 -5.58
N LEU A 14 -40.43 -46.81 -6.67
CA LEU A 14 -39.35 -46.72 -7.66
C LEU A 14 -39.57 -45.58 -8.67
N LEU A 15 -40.83 -45.18 -8.93
CA LEU A 15 -41.12 -44.05 -9.83
C LEU A 15 -40.94 -42.66 -9.18
N VAL A 16 -41.06 -42.54 -7.85
CA VAL A 16 -40.87 -41.26 -7.14
C VAL A 16 -39.37 -40.91 -7.01
N PHE A 17 -38.47 -41.88 -7.11
CA PHE A 17 -37.02 -41.63 -7.12
C PHE A 17 -36.46 -41.15 -8.46
N LEU A 18 -37.24 -41.18 -9.55
CA LEU A 18 -36.75 -40.89 -10.89
C LEU A 18 -37.00 -39.44 -11.39
N THR A 19 -37.65 -38.58 -10.60
CA THR A 19 -38.00 -37.21 -11.03
C THR A 19 -37.40 -36.08 -10.20
N CYS A 20 -36.62 -36.37 -9.15
CA CYS A 20 -35.74 -35.36 -8.56
C CYS A 20 -34.48 -35.22 -9.42
N ARG A 21 -34.67 -34.67 -10.64
CA ARG A 21 -33.60 -33.94 -11.30
C ARG A 21 -33.30 -32.74 -10.41
N PHE A 22 -32.35 -32.92 -9.48
CA PHE A 22 -31.60 -31.82 -8.91
C PHE A 22 -30.93 -31.14 -10.10
N SER A 23 -31.62 -30.16 -10.67
CA SER A 23 -30.97 -29.12 -11.45
C SER A 23 -30.02 -28.46 -10.47
N PHE A 24 -28.79 -28.96 -10.41
CA PHE A 24 -27.66 -28.21 -9.91
C PHE A 24 -27.59 -26.99 -10.82
N ILE A 25 -28.30 -25.94 -10.42
CA ILE A 25 -28.02 -24.60 -10.89
C ILE A 25 -26.60 -24.39 -10.41
N ASN A 26 -25.64 -24.65 -11.30
CA ASN A 26 -24.27 -24.18 -11.17
C ASN A 26 -24.38 -22.66 -11.25
N ILE A 27 -24.79 -22.05 -10.14
CA ILE A 27 -24.55 -20.64 -9.89
C ILE A 27 -23.04 -20.56 -9.84
N LYS A 28 -22.42 -20.29 -10.99
CA LYS A 28 -21.11 -19.67 -11.02
C LYS A 28 -21.31 -18.34 -10.33
N VAL A 29 -21.19 -18.35 -9.01
CA VAL A 29 -20.83 -17.16 -8.25
C VAL A 29 -19.44 -16.84 -8.77
N SER A 30 -19.40 -16.06 -9.85
CA SER A 30 -18.20 -15.33 -10.20
C SER A 30 -18.00 -14.40 -9.02
N ALA A 31 -17.20 -14.83 -8.04
CA ALA A 31 -16.60 -13.88 -7.12
C ALA A 31 -15.91 -12.88 -8.03
N THR A 32 -16.50 -11.70 -8.20
CA THR A 32 -15.84 -10.60 -8.88
C THR A 32 -14.56 -10.39 -8.09
N GLU A 33 -13.42 -10.77 -8.67
CA GLU A 33 -12.13 -10.49 -8.06
C GLU A 33 -12.12 -9.02 -7.68
N LYS A 34 -12.03 -8.75 -6.37
CA LYS A 34 -11.92 -7.37 -5.89
C LYS A 34 -10.62 -6.84 -6.47
N LYS A 35 -10.73 -5.93 -7.43
CA LYS A 35 -9.58 -5.33 -8.09
C LYS A 35 -8.73 -4.60 -7.05
N PRO A 36 -7.40 -4.55 -7.21
CA PRO A 36 -6.56 -3.80 -6.31
C PRO A 36 -6.96 -2.32 -6.23
N GLU A 37 -6.84 -1.75 -5.03
CA GLU A 37 -7.06 -0.33 -4.76
C GLU A 37 -5.83 0.23 -4.03
N VAL A 38 -5.45 1.47 -4.34
CA VAL A 38 -4.36 2.19 -3.66
C VAL A 38 -4.92 3.47 -3.07
N HIS A 39 -4.74 3.64 -1.77
CA HIS A 39 -5.27 4.73 -0.98
C HIS A 39 -4.10 5.52 -0.39
N PHE A 40 -4.01 6.80 -0.72
CA PHE A 40 -3.12 7.72 -0.03
C PHE A 40 -3.96 8.41 1.06
N ILE A 41 -3.65 8.09 2.31
CA ILE A 41 -4.45 8.52 3.46
C ILE A 41 -4.01 9.93 3.82
N ASP A 42 -4.97 10.85 3.97
CA ASP A 42 -4.70 12.18 4.49
C ASP A 42 -4.30 12.05 5.97
N VAL A 43 -3.03 12.27 6.27
CA VAL A 43 -2.44 12.27 7.63
C VAL A 43 -1.58 13.52 7.85
N GLY A 44 -1.87 14.62 7.15
CA GLY A 44 -1.09 15.85 7.26
C GLY A 44 0.34 15.70 6.73
N GLN A 45 1.32 16.20 7.49
CA GLN A 45 2.74 16.15 7.17
C GLN A 45 3.33 14.80 7.57
N SER A 46 2.84 13.74 6.93
CA SER A 46 3.16 12.36 7.21
C SER A 46 2.78 11.48 6.02
N ASP A 47 3.36 10.28 5.95
CA ASP A 47 3.01 9.31 4.92
C ASP A 47 2.25 8.10 5.50
N CYS A 48 1.18 7.75 4.81
CA CYS A 48 0.49 6.48 5.01
C CYS A 48 -0.29 6.11 3.75
N ALA A 49 0.10 5.00 3.11
CA ALA A 49 -0.58 4.45 1.95
C ALA A 49 -1.09 3.05 2.23
N LEU A 50 -2.35 2.79 1.87
CA LEU A 50 -2.99 1.49 1.98
C LEU A 50 -3.16 0.89 0.58
N ILE A 51 -2.71 -0.35 0.41
CA ILE A 51 -2.96 -1.17 -0.79
C ILE A 51 -3.91 -2.30 -0.38
N LYS A 52 -5.06 -2.37 -1.03
CA LYS A 52 -6.01 -3.49 -0.89
C LYS A 52 -5.89 -4.37 -2.12
N ASN A 53 -5.74 -5.68 -1.93
CA ASN A 53 -5.69 -6.64 -3.02
C ASN A 53 -6.48 -7.90 -2.68
N GLY A 54 -7.69 -8.04 -3.23
CA GLY A 54 -8.58 -9.14 -2.84
C GLY A 54 -9.00 -9.02 -1.38
N ASP A 55 -8.63 -10.01 -0.57
CA ASP A 55 -8.83 -10.02 0.88
C ASP A 55 -7.56 -9.64 1.67
N GLU A 56 -6.46 -9.34 0.96
CA GLU A 56 -5.19 -8.94 1.56
C GLU A 56 -5.03 -7.43 1.59
N ASN A 57 -4.35 -6.94 2.63
CA ASN A 57 -4.20 -5.52 2.88
C ASN A 57 -2.78 -5.22 3.33
N TYR A 58 -2.19 -4.19 2.73
CA TYR A 58 -0.80 -3.80 2.95
C TYR A 58 -0.75 -2.32 3.27
N LEU A 59 0.12 -1.94 4.20
CA LEU A 59 0.37 -0.54 4.51
C LEU A 59 1.82 -0.18 4.13
N ILE A 60 2.03 1.00 3.56
CA ILE A 60 3.33 1.63 3.41
C ILE A 60 3.30 2.86 4.32
N ASP A 61 4.19 2.87 5.31
CA ASP A 61 4.23 3.80 6.44
C ASP A 61 2.96 3.84 7.29
N SER A 62 3.05 4.51 8.43
CA SER A 62 2.02 4.49 9.48
C SER A 62 1.56 5.87 9.94
N GLY A 63 2.13 6.93 9.36
CA GLY A 63 1.95 8.30 9.78
C GLY A 63 2.60 8.62 11.13
N ASP A 64 2.47 9.88 11.56
CA ASP A 64 2.85 10.30 12.92
C ASP A 64 1.96 9.65 13.99
N LYS A 65 2.50 9.56 15.20
CA LYS A 65 1.78 9.06 16.38
C LYS A 65 0.45 9.80 16.59
N THR A 66 0.41 11.12 16.42
CA THR A 66 -0.78 11.95 16.62
C THR A 66 -1.91 11.61 15.64
N GLU A 67 -1.58 11.07 14.47
CA GLU A 67 -2.52 10.69 13.41
C GLU A 67 -2.99 9.23 13.50
N SER A 68 -2.42 8.44 14.41
CA SER A 68 -2.73 7.00 14.56
C SER A 68 -4.23 6.70 14.67
N SER A 69 -4.98 7.52 15.41
CA SER A 69 -6.43 7.33 15.57
C SER A 69 -7.18 7.54 14.25
N LYS A 70 -6.70 8.48 13.41
CA LYS A 70 -7.26 8.76 12.08
C LYS A 70 -7.00 7.57 11.15
N VAL A 71 -5.77 7.06 11.13
CA VAL A 71 -5.39 5.88 10.33
C VAL A 71 -6.19 4.64 10.74
N ILE A 72 -6.24 4.32 12.04
CA ILE A 72 -6.98 3.16 12.56
C ILE A 72 -8.47 3.27 12.22
N LYS A 73 -9.06 4.46 12.38
CA LYS A 73 -10.45 4.70 12.00
C LYS A 73 -10.65 4.46 10.50
N TYR A 74 -9.77 5.00 9.65
CA TYR A 74 -9.85 4.81 8.20
C TYR A 74 -9.76 3.34 7.81
N LEU A 75 -8.79 2.59 8.35
CA LEU A 75 -8.64 1.16 8.10
C LEU A 75 -9.92 0.39 8.49
N LYS A 76 -10.51 0.69 9.65
CA LYS A 76 -11.78 0.08 10.09
C LYS A 76 -12.94 0.45 9.18
N ASP A 77 -13.04 1.70 8.74
CA ASP A 77 -14.07 2.16 7.80
C ASP A 77 -13.92 1.46 6.43
N GLN A 78 -12.68 1.10 6.02
CA GLN A 78 -12.40 0.28 4.84
C GLN A 78 -12.67 -1.22 5.04
N GLY A 79 -13.15 -1.63 6.22
CA GLY A 79 -13.44 -3.02 6.57
C GLY A 79 -12.20 -3.87 6.86
N ILE A 80 -11.04 -3.23 7.07
CA ILE A 80 -9.77 -3.93 7.31
C ILE A 80 -9.73 -4.45 8.74
N LYS A 81 -9.64 -5.77 8.85
CA LYS A 81 -9.48 -6.49 10.12
C LYS A 81 -8.05 -6.97 10.34
N LYS A 82 -7.28 -7.06 9.26
CA LYS A 82 -5.94 -7.62 9.22
C LYS A 82 -5.11 -6.91 8.15
N LEU A 83 -3.87 -6.59 8.49
CA LEU A 83 -2.81 -6.23 7.57
C LEU A 83 -1.88 -7.44 7.39
N ASP A 84 -1.66 -7.84 6.14
CA ASP A 84 -0.73 -8.93 5.80
C ASP A 84 0.71 -8.46 6.00
N PHE A 85 1.02 -7.22 5.66
CA PHE A 85 2.21 -6.56 6.17
C PHE A 85 2.09 -5.03 6.22
N ILE A 86 3.01 -4.43 6.97
CA ILE A 86 3.34 -3.01 6.88
C ILE A 86 4.78 -2.90 6.37
N ILE A 87 5.08 -1.98 5.46
CA ILE A 87 6.45 -1.58 5.10
C ILE A 87 6.70 -0.21 5.71
N LEU A 88 7.69 -0.11 6.60
CA LEU A 88 8.24 1.17 7.05
C LEU A 88 9.35 1.61 6.09
N THR A 89 9.28 2.83 5.57
CA THR A 89 10.21 3.32 4.56
C THR A 89 11.51 3.85 5.16
N HIS A 90 11.45 4.58 6.27
CA HIS A 90 12.58 5.04 7.08
C HIS A 90 12.13 5.36 8.50
N TYR A 91 13.06 5.75 9.38
CA TYR A 91 12.77 5.86 10.82
C TYR A 91 12.36 7.26 11.28
N HIS A 92 11.84 8.16 10.44
CA HIS A 92 11.26 9.41 10.96
C HIS A 92 9.87 9.21 11.57
N GLY A 93 9.56 10.05 12.56
CA GLY A 93 8.36 9.93 13.40
C GLY A 93 7.05 9.99 12.63
N ASP A 94 7.02 10.78 11.57
CA ASP A 94 5.90 10.92 10.64
C ASP A 94 5.70 9.72 9.69
N HIS A 95 6.58 8.71 9.78
CA HIS A 95 6.47 7.44 9.06
C HIS A 95 6.26 6.26 10.00
N TYR A 96 7.03 6.13 11.09
CA TYR A 96 6.91 5.00 12.04
C TYR A 96 5.97 5.26 13.22
N GLY A 97 5.59 6.52 13.48
CA GLY A 97 4.96 6.95 14.73
C GLY A 97 3.67 6.21 15.04
N GLY A 98 2.91 5.83 14.01
CA GLY A 98 1.67 5.06 14.14
C GLY A 98 1.82 3.55 14.35
N LEU A 99 3.02 2.97 14.22
CA LEU A 99 3.22 1.51 14.27
C LEU A 99 2.68 0.87 15.55
N TYR A 100 2.93 1.45 16.72
CA TYR A 100 2.46 0.89 17.99
C TYR A 100 0.94 0.81 18.03
N ASP A 101 0.27 1.94 17.76
CA ASP A 101 -1.18 2.02 17.88
C ASP A 101 -1.89 1.21 16.80
N ILE A 102 -1.37 1.19 15.57
CA ILE A 102 -1.92 0.36 14.48
C ILE A 102 -1.79 -1.12 14.82
N THR A 103 -0.59 -1.62 15.14
CA THR A 103 -0.36 -3.05 15.40
C THR A 103 -1.06 -3.54 16.68
N LYS A 104 -1.36 -2.64 17.62
CA LYS A 104 -2.17 -2.93 18.80
C LYS A 104 -3.67 -3.09 18.48
N ASN A 105 -4.17 -2.36 17.48
CA ASN A 105 -5.61 -2.26 17.20
C ASN A 105 -6.07 -3.04 15.96
N ILE A 106 -5.16 -3.31 15.03
CA ILE A 106 -5.39 -4.05 13.79
C ILE A 106 -4.41 -5.22 13.79
N LYS A 107 -4.89 -6.43 13.53
CA LYS A 107 -4.01 -7.60 13.44
C LYS A 107 -3.00 -7.38 12.31
N THR A 108 -1.71 -7.52 12.58
CA THR A 108 -0.65 -7.40 11.58
C THR A 108 0.23 -8.64 11.62
N ASP A 109 0.45 -9.29 10.48
CA ASP A 109 1.26 -10.52 10.45
C ASP A 109 2.77 -10.22 10.52
N ILE A 110 3.26 -9.24 9.77
CA ILE A 110 4.66 -8.82 9.80
C ILE A 110 4.82 -7.32 9.47
N VAL A 111 5.81 -6.68 10.08
CA VAL A 111 6.29 -5.35 9.67
C VAL A 111 7.67 -5.46 9.04
N TYR A 112 7.82 -5.00 7.81
CA TYR A 112 9.12 -4.86 7.18
C TYR A 112 9.71 -3.49 7.52
N VAL A 113 10.97 -3.48 7.92
CA VAL A 113 11.72 -2.27 8.29
C VAL A 113 12.96 -2.12 7.41
N PRO A 114 13.44 -0.90 7.16
CA PRO A 114 14.59 -0.69 6.29
C PRO A 114 15.87 -1.14 6.98
N LYS A 115 16.79 -1.65 6.15
CA LYS A 115 18.13 -2.07 6.59
C LYS A 115 19.01 -0.90 7.04
N PHE A 116 18.97 0.21 6.30
CA PHE A 116 19.82 1.36 6.56
C PHE A 116 19.09 2.42 7.39
N TYR A 117 19.88 3.14 8.18
CA TYR A 117 19.45 4.19 9.09
C TYR A 117 20.69 4.99 9.52
N VAL A 118 20.47 6.22 9.94
CA VAL A 118 21.44 7.14 10.54
C VAL A 118 21.21 7.23 12.04
N VAL A 119 19.94 7.38 12.46
CA VAL A 119 19.60 7.66 13.86
C VAL A 119 19.15 6.40 14.59
N GLU A 120 20.08 5.73 15.30
CA GLU A 120 19.79 4.51 16.05
C GLU A 120 18.65 4.69 17.07
N GLU A 121 18.52 5.86 17.70
CA GLU A 121 17.45 6.10 18.68
C GLU A 121 16.05 5.94 18.06
N GLU A 122 15.83 6.50 16.87
CA GLU A 122 14.55 6.42 16.17
C GLU A 122 14.25 4.98 15.72
N ARG A 123 15.27 4.29 15.20
CA ARG A 123 15.17 2.85 14.92
C ARG A 123 14.76 2.06 16.16
N VAL A 124 15.42 2.30 17.30
CA VAL A 124 15.10 1.63 18.56
C VAL A 124 13.66 1.93 19.01
N LYS A 125 13.16 3.17 18.82
CA LYS A 125 11.76 3.53 19.11
C LYS A 125 10.80 2.72 18.22
N ALA A 126 11.04 2.66 16.92
CA ALA A 126 10.22 1.87 16.00
C ALA A 126 10.21 0.37 16.37
N ILE A 127 11.36 -0.23 16.64
CA ILE A 127 11.45 -1.65 17.03
C ILE A 127 10.77 -1.92 18.38
N LYS A 128 10.92 -1.02 19.37
CA LYS A 128 10.22 -1.14 20.66
C LYS A 128 8.71 -1.11 20.51
N SER A 129 8.17 -0.29 19.59
CA SER A 129 6.75 -0.26 19.27
C SER A 129 6.24 -1.63 18.81
N LEU A 130 7.00 -2.33 17.96
CA LEU A 130 6.65 -3.66 17.43
C LEU A 130 6.77 -4.75 18.50
N MET A 131 7.82 -4.70 19.33
CA MET A 131 8.00 -5.63 20.46
C MET A 131 6.87 -5.51 21.48
N ALA A 132 6.42 -4.28 21.77
CA ALA A 132 5.36 -4.04 22.74
C ALA A 132 3.98 -4.60 22.32
N THR A 133 3.79 -4.90 21.04
CA THR A 133 2.57 -5.53 20.49
C THR A 133 2.78 -6.99 20.08
N ASN A 134 3.96 -7.56 20.34
CA ASN A 134 4.37 -8.90 19.88
C ASN A 134 4.23 -9.08 18.35
N THR A 135 4.44 -8.01 17.58
CA THR A 135 4.37 -8.06 16.11
C THR A 135 5.72 -8.48 15.55
N SER A 136 5.73 -9.52 14.70
CA SER A 136 6.95 -9.94 14.00
C SER A 136 7.45 -8.85 13.06
N PHE A 137 8.76 -8.76 12.90
CA PHE A 137 9.36 -7.84 11.93
C PHE A 137 10.50 -8.49 11.14
N GLY A 138 10.69 -8.02 9.90
CA GLY A 138 11.75 -8.45 9.01
C GLY A 138 12.49 -7.25 8.43
N ILE A 139 13.78 -7.39 8.14
CA ILE A 139 14.57 -6.33 7.51
C ILE A 139 14.50 -6.51 5.99
N ILE A 140 14.26 -5.42 5.26
CA ILE A 140 14.27 -5.39 3.80
C ILE A 140 15.21 -4.31 3.27
N GLU A 141 15.66 -4.51 2.04
CA GLU A 141 16.59 -3.62 1.33
C GLU A 141 16.34 -3.71 -0.19
N LYS A 142 17.11 -2.94 -0.96
CA LYS A 142 17.09 -2.99 -2.43
C LYS A 142 17.06 -4.42 -2.97
N GLY A 143 16.15 -4.66 -3.90
CA GLY A 143 15.96 -5.96 -4.53
C GLY A 143 14.97 -6.88 -3.79
N TRP A 144 14.48 -6.49 -2.60
CA TRP A 144 13.32 -7.14 -2.02
C TRP A 144 12.11 -7.01 -2.96
N THR A 145 11.41 -8.12 -3.18
CA THR A 145 10.22 -8.19 -4.02
C THR A 145 9.09 -8.91 -3.32
N TYR A 146 7.86 -8.54 -3.66
CA TYR A 146 6.65 -9.23 -3.26
C TYR A 146 5.67 -9.28 -4.42
N GLU A 147 5.14 -10.46 -4.73
CA GLU A 147 4.19 -10.65 -5.82
C GLU A 147 3.02 -11.51 -5.38
N LYS A 148 1.81 -10.99 -5.56
CA LYS A 148 0.58 -11.73 -5.32
C LYS A 148 -0.59 -11.12 -6.06
N GLY A 149 -1.32 -11.93 -6.83
CA GLY A 149 -2.64 -11.56 -7.38
C GLY A 149 -2.71 -10.17 -8.01
N GLY A 150 -1.91 -9.89 -9.04
CA GLY A 150 -1.90 -8.59 -9.72
C GLY A 150 -1.25 -7.44 -8.93
N LEU A 151 -0.65 -7.69 -7.77
CA LEU A 151 0.24 -6.77 -7.07
C LEU A 151 1.67 -7.28 -7.20
N SER A 152 2.58 -6.43 -7.69
CA SER A 152 4.03 -6.60 -7.56
C SER A 152 4.61 -5.37 -6.88
N LEU A 153 5.46 -5.56 -5.86
CA LEU A 153 6.21 -4.52 -5.19
C LEU A 153 7.70 -4.85 -5.28
N LYS A 154 8.54 -3.84 -5.54
CA LYS A 154 9.99 -3.95 -5.58
C LYS A 154 10.64 -2.75 -4.91
N VAL A 155 11.53 -3.01 -3.95
CA VAL A 155 12.39 -1.97 -3.36
C VAL A 155 13.53 -1.64 -4.33
N LEU A 156 13.62 -0.40 -4.76
CA LEU A 156 14.63 0.11 -5.69
C LEU A 156 15.83 0.77 -4.97
N LEU A 157 15.56 1.49 -3.90
CA LEU A 157 16.52 2.24 -3.09
C LEU A 157 16.28 2.01 -1.59
N PRO A 158 17.25 2.36 -0.73
CA PRO A 158 18.61 2.80 -1.04
C PRO A 158 19.54 1.66 -1.50
N SER A 159 20.50 1.95 -2.39
CA SER A 159 21.51 0.95 -2.82
C SER A 159 22.64 0.74 -1.81
N LYS A 160 22.89 1.74 -0.98
CA LYS A 160 23.94 1.82 0.04
C LYS A 160 23.47 2.79 1.13
N PRO A 161 23.97 2.70 2.38
CA PRO A 161 23.56 3.62 3.41
C PRO A 161 23.99 5.06 3.07
N HIS A 162 23.12 6.01 3.35
CA HIS A 162 23.48 7.42 3.47
C HIS A 162 23.88 7.71 4.92
N GLU A 163 25.08 8.26 5.14
CA GLU A 163 25.71 8.32 6.46
C GLU A 163 25.13 9.40 7.39
N SER A 164 24.53 10.45 6.83
CA SER A 164 24.17 11.66 7.60
C SER A 164 22.74 12.17 7.39
N LEU A 165 21.99 11.57 6.48
CA LEU A 165 20.64 12.03 6.12
C LEU A 165 19.72 10.81 6.05
N GLU A 166 18.83 10.71 7.02
CA GLU A 166 17.91 9.57 7.18
C GLU A 166 16.93 9.47 6.00
N ASN A 167 16.46 10.61 5.47
CA ASN A 167 15.59 10.67 4.30
C ASN A 167 16.16 9.90 3.11
N ASN A 168 17.48 10.00 2.88
CA ASN A 168 18.18 9.27 1.82
C ASN A 168 18.45 7.78 2.13
N ASN A 169 17.88 7.25 3.21
CA ASN A 169 17.78 5.82 3.49
C ASN A 169 16.34 5.31 3.32
N SER A 170 15.44 6.13 2.77
CA SER A 170 14.05 5.76 2.49
C SER A 170 13.93 4.62 1.48
N LEU A 171 13.11 3.64 1.80
CA LEU A 171 12.71 2.65 0.81
C LEU A 171 11.90 3.32 -0.31
N VAL A 172 12.50 3.48 -1.49
CA VAL A 172 11.77 3.81 -2.71
C VAL A 172 11.20 2.52 -3.29
N ILE A 173 9.88 2.47 -3.44
CA ILE A 173 9.15 1.25 -3.82
C ILE A 173 8.46 1.47 -5.16
N ARG A 174 8.81 0.65 -6.16
CA ARG A 174 8.01 0.51 -7.39
C ARG A 174 6.89 -0.50 -7.11
N GLY A 175 5.67 -0.13 -7.48
CA GLY A 175 4.51 -1.01 -7.44
C GLY A 175 3.89 -1.18 -8.82
N ASP A 176 3.86 -2.38 -9.36
CA ASP A 176 3.06 -2.69 -10.55
C ASP A 176 1.75 -3.32 -10.04
N ILE A 177 0.69 -2.50 -10.00
CA ILE A 177 -0.58 -2.83 -9.36
C ILE A 177 -1.67 -2.88 -10.42
N ASN A 178 -1.99 -4.10 -10.82
CA ASN A 178 -2.82 -4.47 -11.95
C ASN A 178 -2.25 -3.95 -13.27
N LYS A 179 -2.78 -2.84 -13.80
CA LYS A 179 -2.35 -2.24 -15.07
C LYS A 179 -1.64 -0.90 -14.91
N ASN A 180 -1.50 -0.42 -13.67
CA ASN A 180 -0.90 0.87 -13.40
C ASN A 180 0.43 0.68 -12.68
N SER A 181 1.43 1.47 -13.06
CA SER A 181 2.68 1.58 -12.31
C SER A 181 2.59 2.68 -11.25
N TYR A 182 3.14 2.40 -10.08
CA TYR A 182 3.23 3.28 -8.93
C TYR A 182 4.68 3.45 -8.53
N LEU A 183 5.05 4.64 -8.08
CA LEU A 183 6.32 4.90 -7.44
C LEU A 183 6.06 5.62 -6.12
N PHE A 184 6.37 4.93 -5.01
CA PHE A 184 6.29 5.46 -3.66
C PHE A 184 7.68 5.94 -3.25
N MET A 185 7.85 7.26 -3.18
CA MET A 185 9.15 7.88 -2.93
C MET A 185 9.48 8.07 -1.45
N ALA A 186 8.50 7.94 -0.54
CA ALA A 186 8.64 8.33 0.86
C ALA A 186 9.29 9.72 0.97
N ASP A 187 10.44 9.83 1.64
CA ASP A 187 11.19 11.08 1.80
C ASP A 187 12.47 11.14 0.96
N CYS A 188 12.57 10.33 -0.10
CA CYS A 188 13.70 10.38 -1.05
C CYS A 188 13.99 11.81 -1.54
N GLU A 189 15.25 12.23 -1.42
CA GLU A 189 15.74 13.55 -1.83
C GLU A 189 16.61 13.49 -3.11
N PHE A 190 17.08 14.65 -3.58
CA PHE A 190 17.79 14.81 -4.85
C PHE A 190 18.94 13.82 -5.09
N ASP A 191 19.68 13.42 -4.05
CA ASP A 191 20.81 12.50 -4.23
C ASP A 191 20.36 11.09 -4.59
N GLU A 192 19.26 10.61 -4.01
CA GLU A 192 18.64 9.34 -4.38
C GLU A 192 17.92 9.44 -5.74
N GLU A 193 17.30 10.58 -6.06
CA GLU A 193 16.71 10.81 -7.39
C GLU A 193 17.72 10.66 -8.52
N LYS A 194 18.95 11.13 -8.34
CA LYS A 194 20.04 10.92 -9.31
C LYS A 194 20.33 9.44 -9.52
N GLU A 195 20.26 8.62 -8.47
CA GLU A 195 20.46 7.18 -8.58
C GLU A 195 19.28 6.51 -9.31
N LEU A 196 18.05 7.00 -9.08
CA LEU A 196 16.84 6.54 -9.79
C LEU A 196 16.88 6.82 -11.29
N LEU A 197 17.42 7.97 -11.72
CA LEU A 197 17.52 8.35 -13.14
C LEU A 197 18.26 7.33 -14.00
N GLU A 198 19.23 6.62 -13.39
CA GLU A 198 20.06 5.59 -14.03
C GLU A 198 19.41 4.20 -14.03
N MET A 199 18.31 4.02 -13.29
CA MET A 199 17.63 2.72 -13.19
C MET A 199 16.71 2.47 -14.38
N LYS A 200 16.75 1.23 -14.90
CA LYS A 200 15.86 0.81 -16.00
C LYS A 200 14.42 0.67 -15.54
N GLU A 201 14.21 0.46 -14.26
CA GLU A 201 12.92 0.42 -13.58
C GLU A 201 12.25 1.79 -13.47
N ILE A 202 12.96 2.88 -13.78
CA ILE A 202 12.43 4.23 -13.74
C ILE A 202 12.18 4.68 -15.19
N GLU A 203 10.97 4.39 -15.63
CA GLU A 203 10.37 4.82 -16.90
C GLU A 203 9.14 5.68 -16.62
N SER A 204 8.22 5.82 -17.59
CA SER A 204 6.95 6.49 -17.32
C SER A 204 6.15 5.76 -16.23
N ILE A 205 5.81 6.46 -15.14
CA ILE A 205 5.04 5.92 -14.01
C ILE A 205 3.62 6.50 -14.03
N ASP A 206 2.57 5.68 -13.89
CA ASP A 206 1.21 6.21 -13.91
C ASP A 206 0.89 7.09 -12.68
N VAL A 207 1.31 6.64 -11.50
CA VAL A 207 1.04 7.32 -10.22
C VAL A 207 2.33 7.50 -9.43
N LEU A 208 2.76 8.75 -9.28
CA LEU A 208 3.92 9.12 -8.46
C LEU A 208 3.44 9.68 -7.13
N LYS A 209 3.82 9.07 -6.00
CA LYS A 209 3.81 9.75 -4.70
C LYS A 209 5.12 10.51 -4.57
N LEU A 210 5.06 11.84 -4.46
CA LEU A 210 6.25 12.68 -4.34
C LEU A 210 7.07 12.35 -3.09
N GLY A 211 8.37 12.58 -3.25
CA GLY A 211 9.35 12.58 -2.17
C GLY A 211 9.09 13.73 -1.19
N HIS A 212 9.27 13.43 0.09
CA HIS A 212 9.42 14.38 1.20
C HIS A 212 8.28 15.40 1.26
N HIS A 213 7.05 14.89 1.18
CA HIS A 213 5.81 15.66 1.26
C HIS A 213 5.68 16.80 0.21
N GLY A 214 6.54 16.82 -0.81
CA GLY A 214 6.64 17.92 -1.78
C GLY A 214 7.46 19.12 -1.30
N LEU A 215 8.48 18.92 -0.46
CA LEU A 215 9.51 19.92 -0.13
C LEU A 215 10.54 20.08 -1.26
N ASP A 216 11.18 21.25 -1.35
CA ASP A 216 12.20 21.59 -2.35
C ASP A 216 13.58 20.98 -2.04
N THR A 217 13.60 19.85 -1.36
CA THR A 217 14.73 18.92 -1.24
C THR A 217 14.61 17.76 -2.24
N SER A 218 13.45 17.63 -2.87
CA SER A 218 13.08 16.53 -3.76
C SER A 218 12.37 17.05 -5.02
N SER A 219 11.90 16.11 -5.83
CA SER A 219 11.13 16.27 -7.06
C SER A 219 11.86 17.04 -8.15
N SER A 220 13.17 16.82 -8.35
CA SER A 220 13.99 17.54 -9.34
C SER A 220 13.33 17.57 -10.73
N GLU A 221 13.54 18.65 -11.48
CA GLU A 221 12.93 18.78 -12.82
C GLU A 221 13.33 17.63 -13.75
N GLU A 222 14.59 17.17 -13.66
CA GLU A 222 15.09 16.02 -14.42
C GLU A 222 14.37 14.72 -14.03
N PHE A 223 14.24 14.44 -12.74
CA PHE A 223 13.50 13.29 -12.23
C PHE A 223 12.03 13.29 -12.66
N LEU A 224 11.34 14.41 -12.47
CA LEU A 224 9.92 14.51 -12.82
C LEU A 224 9.70 14.36 -14.33
N LYS A 225 10.61 14.86 -15.18
CA LYS A 225 10.55 14.66 -16.64
C LYS A 225 10.82 13.21 -17.03
N LYS A 226 11.74 12.52 -16.34
CA LYS A 226 12.04 11.10 -16.58
C LYS A 226 10.85 10.21 -16.24
N VAL A 227 10.23 10.46 -15.07
CA VAL A 227 9.08 9.69 -14.57
C VAL A 227 7.79 10.04 -15.31
N ASN A 228 7.65 11.28 -15.78
CA ASN A 228 6.52 11.80 -16.55
C ASN A 228 5.14 11.26 -16.09
N PRO A 229 4.73 11.53 -14.83
CA PRO A 229 3.60 10.82 -14.26
C PRO A 229 2.25 11.36 -14.71
N LYS A 230 1.28 10.46 -14.91
CA LYS A 230 -0.11 10.87 -15.21
C LYS A 230 -0.80 11.49 -14.00
N TYR A 231 -0.54 10.94 -12.81
CA TYR A 231 -1.02 11.47 -11.54
C TYR A 231 0.15 11.65 -10.58
N THR A 232 0.22 12.81 -9.96
CA THR A 232 1.17 13.10 -8.88
C THR A 232 0.40 13.30 -7.59
N VAL A 233 0.68 12.47 -6.60
CA VAL A 233 0.10 12.54 -5.26
C VAL A 233 1.09 13.19 -4.30
N ILE A 234 0.58 14.13 -3.51
CA ILE A 234 1.32 14.82 -2.46
C ILE A 234 0.56 14.60 -1.15
N ASN A 235 1.13 13.77 -0.27
CA ASN A 235 0.74 13.76 1.14
C ASN A 235 1.39 14.98 1.78
N CYS A 236 0.59 15.88 2.30
CA CYS A 236 1.04 17.16 2.85
C CYS A 236 -0.06 17.78 3.71
N ASP A 237 0.31 18.77 4.51
CA ASP A 237 -0.60 19.50 5.39
C ASP A 237 -1.05 20.87 4.84
N GLY A 238 -0.49 21.31 3.71
CA GLY A 238 -0.77 22.60 3.10
C GLY A 238 -0.19 23.81 3.85
N LYS A 239 0.62 23.59 4.89
CA LYS A 239 1.26 24.62 5.72
C LYS A 239 2.78 24.56 5.60
N GLU A 240 3.36 23.39 5.83
CA GLU A 240 4.80 23.14 5.69
C GLU A 240 5.15 22.76 4.25
N SER A 241 4.29 22.00 3.58
CA SER A 241 4.46 21.61 2.18
C SER A 241 3.10 21.55 1.44
N PRO A 242 3.07 21.46 0.10
CA PRO A 242 4.20 21.45 -0.81
C PRO A 242 4.80 22.84 -1.04
N ASP A 243 6.11 22.87 -1.29
CA ASP A 243 6.82 24.10 -1.67
C ASP A 243 6.35 24.63 -3.02
N LYS A 244 6.32 25.97 -3.13
CA LYS A 244 5.90 26.63 -4.37
C LYS A 244 6.76 26.21 -5.56
N ALA A 245 8.07 26.03 -5.37
CA ALA A 245 9.00 25.61 -6.41
C ALA A 245 8.68 24.20 -6.95
N VAL A 246 8.28 23.26 -6.08
CA VAL A 246 7.83 21.92 -6.47
C VAL A 246 6.53 22.03 -7.28
N ILE A 247 5.55 22.80 -6.80
CA ILE A 247 4.29 23.00 -7.52
C ILE A 247 4.51 23.64 -8.90
N ASP A 248 5.40 24.62 -9.01
CA ASP A 248 5.71 25.26 -10.28
C ASP A 248 6.36 24.28 -11.26
N ARG A 249 7.30 23.43 -10.81
CA ARG A 249 7.86 22.33 -11.62
C ARG A 249 6.76 21.39 -12.13
N LEU A 250 5.85 20.96 -11.26
CA LEU A 250 4.75 20.05 -11.64
C LEU A 250 3.79 20.67 -12.65
N LYS A 251 3.53 21.98 -12.57
CA LYS A 251 2.65 22.69 -13.54
C LYS A 251 3.23 22.74 -14.95
N THR A 252 4.54 22.53 -15.11
CA THR A 252 5.16 22.42 -16.44
C THR A 252 4.95 21.06 -17.10
N LEU A 253 4.41 20.09 -16.35
CA LEU A 253 4.16 18.73 -16.81
C LEU A 253 2.66 18.53 -17.05
N GLU A 254 2.31 17.58 -17.91
CA GLU A 254 0.90 17.18 -18.14
C GLU A 254 0.40 16.21 -17.06
N THR A 255 0.74 16.47 -15.79
CA THR A 255 0.34 15.63 -14.66
C THR A 255 -0.87 16.18 -13.91
N LYS A 256 -1.74 15.30 -13.41
CA LYS A 256 -2.78 15.71 -12.48
C LYS A 256 -2.24 15.71 -11.05
N ILE A 257 -2.06 16.90 -10.49
CA ILE A 257 -1.65 17.11 -9.10
C ILE A 257 -2.84 16.82 -8.17
N LEU A 258 -2.65 15.90 -7.21
CA LEU A 258 -3.60 15.52 -6.19
C LEU A 258 -2.93 15.70 -4.82
N ARG A 259 -3.52 16.50 -3.94
CA ARG A 259 -2.96 16.81 -2.63
C ARG A 259 -3.90 16.38 -1.52
N THR A 260 -3.40 15.72 -0.48
CA THR A 260 -4.25 15.22 0.62
C THR A 260 -4.90 16.34 1.42
N ASP A 261 -4.22 17.48 1.61
CA ASP A 261 -4.77 18.64 2.33
C ASP A 261 -6.00 19.26 1.62
N ILE A 262 -6.07 19.14 0.29
CA ILE A 262 -7.17 19.66 -0.53
C ILE A 262 -8.21 18.57 -0.84
N ASN A 263 -7.76 17.36 -1.14
CA ASN A 263 -8.59 16.28 -1.67
C ASN A 263 -9.03 15.27 -0.60
N GLY A 264 -8.49 15.36 0.62
CA GLY A 264 -8.61 14.32 1.63
C GLY A 264 -7.92 13.03 1.20
N ASN A 265 -8.47 11.88 1.60
CA ASN A 265 -7.96 10.58 1.16
C ASN A 265 -8.11 10.43 -0.37
N ILE A 266 -7.01 10.13 -1.06
CA ILE A 266 -7.00 9.94 -2.50
C ILE A 266 -7.02 8.43 -2.77
N VAL A 267 -8.01 7.97 -3.54
CA VAL A 267 -8.18 6.54 -3.83
C VAL A 267 -8.12 6.29 -5.33
N PHE A 268 -7.19 5.43 -5.73
CA PHE A 268 -7.11 4.88 -7.07
C PHE A 268 -7.81 3.53 -7.11
N THR A 269 -8.98 3.51 -7.73
CA THR A 269 -9.76 2.30 -7.98
C THR A 269 -9.78 1.98 -9.47
N GLN A 270 -9.87 0.70 -9.82
CA GLN A 270 -10.11 0.28 -11.20
C GLN A 270 -11.61 0.07 -11.42
N LYS A 271 -12.16 0.66 -12.50
CA LYS A 271 -13.52 0.35 -12.98
C LYS A 271 -13.54 -1.03 -13.63
#